data_AF-A5DRA1-F1
#
_entry.id   AF-A5DRA1-F1
#
_cell.length_a   1.000
_cell.length_b   1.000
_cell.length_c   1.000
_cell.angle_alpha   90.00
_cell.angle_beta   90.00
_cell.angle_gamma   90.00
#
_symmetry.space_group_name_H-M   'P 1'
#
loop_
_entity.id
_entity.type
_entity.pdbx_description
1 polymer ?
#
loop_
_entity_poly.entity_id
_entity_poly.type
_entity_poly.pdbx_seq_one_letter_code
_entity_poly.pdbx_strand_id
1 'polypeptide(L)'
;MEIIFVITMNPNASKGQKTPEINLDTMWPPKPKSYSAPVQSGESFNVLHLGHINLQPDYAVASEANCSQSLCCSPCSANFNCPPEGYSMHVSDTKTGVASFFNSSYSRGKFEKGNYVDIFNKDAWCPAHEFGTYLCDVPPVLLNNTLRNIRAFHENSLDFEFAIVTGSAIDHRDRQFLTKNDHMSTQDLA
;
A
#
# COMPACT_ATOMS: atom_id res chain seq x y z
N MET A 1 7.08 -24.17 17.82
CA MET A 1 6.01 -25.12 18.20
C MET A 1 4.99 -25.09 17.07
N GLU A 2 5.21 -25.92 16.05
CA GLU A 2 4.30 -26.07 14.92
C GLU A 2 3.17 -27.01 15.33
N ILE A 3 1.92 -26.55 15.25
CA ILE A 3 0.77 -27.45 15.29
C ILE A 3 0.59 -27.96 13.86
N ILE A 4 1.23 -29.09 13.56
CA ILE A 4 0.94 -29.86 12.35
C ILE A 4 -0.45 -30.48 12.56
N PHE A 5 -1.45 -29.96 11.88
CA PHE A 5 -2.74 -30.63 11.76
C PHE A 5 -2.57 -31.84 10.83
N VAL A 6 -2.37 -33.02 11.41
CA VAL A 6 -2.48 -34.28 10.69
C VAL A 6 -3.96 -34.49 10.37
N ILE A 7 -4.37 -34.15 9.14
CA ILE A 7 -5.70 -34.50 8.64
C ILE A 7 -5.64 -35.97 8.21
N THR A 8 -6.12 -36.87 9.07
CA THR A 8 -6.42 -38.25 8.68
C THR A 8 -7.62 -38.25 7.75
N MET A 9 -7.39 -38.42 6.45
CA MET A 9 -8.47 -38.63 5.49
C MET A 9 -9.08 -40.03 5.71
N ASN A 10 -10.32 -40.06 6.20
CA ASN A 10 -11.11 -41.28 6.27
C ASN A 10 -11.55 -41.67 4.83
N PRO A 11 -11.14 -42.84 4.30
CA PRO A 11 -11.49 -43.27 2.95
C PRO A 11 -13.00 -43.57 2.76
N ASN A 12 -13.80 -43.54 3.83
CA ASN A 12 -15.25 -43.73 3.81
C ASN A 12 -16.06 -42.46 4.14
N ALA A 13 -15.46 -41.27 4.10
CA ALA A 13 -16.21 -40.01 4.26
C ALA A 13 -17.07 -39.75 3.01
N SER A 14 -18.30 -40.25 3.03
CA SER A 14 -19.31 -40.02 2.01
C SER A 14 -19.55 -38.51 1.84
N LYS A 15 -19.20 -38.02 0.64
CA LYS A 15 -19.59 -36.73 0.03
C LYS A 15 -19.81 -35.60 1.04
N GLY A 16 -18.77 -34.79 1.27
CA GLY A 16 -18.91 -33.50 1.94
C GLY A 16 -20.15 -32.75 1.45
N GLN A 17 -20.91 -32.17 2.38
CA GLN A 17 -22.14 -31.43 2.08
C GLN A 17 -21.87 -30.48 0.90
N LYS A 18 -22.65 -30.65 -0.18
CA LYS A 18 -22.59 -29.72 -1.31
C LYS A 18 -22.97 -28.34 -0.81
N THR A 19 -22.19 -27.33 -1.19
CA THR A 19 -22.52 -25.92 -0.97
C THR A 19 -23.95 -25.68 -1.44
N PRO A 20 -24.81 -25.02 -0.62
CA PRO A 20 -26.18 -24.75 -1.03
C PRO A 20 -26.18 -23.92 -2.31
N GLU A 21 -27.04 -24.31 -3.25
CA GLU A 21 -27.23 -23.59 -4.50
C GLU A 21 -28.09 -22.35 -4.21
N ILE A 22 -27.49 -21.16 -4.26
CA ILE A 22 -28.19 -19.91 -3.98
C ILE A 22 -28.77 -19.38 -5.30
N ASN A 23 -30.09 -19.39 -5.42
CA ASN A 23 -30.80 -18.74 -6.52
C ASN A 23 -31.11 -17.28 -6.13
N LEU A 24 -30.58 -16.33 -6.90
CA LEU A 24 -30.78 -14.88 -6.72
C LEU A 24 -31.74 -14.27 -7.75
N ASP A 25 -32.35 -15.09 -8.62
CA ASP A 25 -33.15 -14.65 -9.76
C ASP A 25 -34.41 -13.85 -9.34
N THR A 26 -34.85 -14.04 -8.10
CA THR A 26 -36.02 -13.36 -7.53
C THR A 26 -35.68 -12.06 -6.78
N MET A 27 -34.40 -11.73 -6.61
CA MET A 27 -34.00 -10.56 -5.81
C MET A 27 -34.15 -9.22 -6.54
N TRP A 28 -34.29 -9.23 -7.87
CA TRP A 28 -34.44 -8.03 -8.66
C TRP A 28 -35.58 -8.18 -9.67
N PRO A 29 -36.28 -7.07 -10.00
CA PRO A 29 -37.27 -7.09 -11.06
C PRO A 29 -36.61 -7.43 -12.41
N PRO A 30 -37.40 -7.91 -13.39
CA PRO A 30 -36.90 -8.21 -14.73
C PRO A 30 -36.15 -7.01 -15.33
N LYS A 31 -34.98 -7.28 -15.94
CA LYS A 31 -34.17 -6.25 -16.60
C LYS A 31 -35.02 -5.47 -17.61
N PRO A 32 -35.11 -4.13 -17.50
CA PRO A 32 -35.79 -3.32 -18.50
C PRO A 32 -35.16 -3.51 -19.88
N LYS A 33 -36.00 -3.58 -20.93
CA LYS A 33 -35.55 -3.84 -22.31
C LYS A 33 -34.69 -2.72 -22.90
N SER A 34 -34.75 -1.51 -22.35
CA SER A 34 -34.01 -0.36 -22.83
C SER A 34 -33.80 0.66 -21.72
N TYR A 35 -32.58 1.17 -21.61
CA TYR A 35 -32.25 2.36 -20.85
C TYR A 35 -31.86 3.44 -21.85
N SER A 36 -32.63 4.53 -21.92
CA SER A 36 -32.18 5.72 -22.64
C SER A 36 -31.10 6.40 -21.80
N ALA A 37 -29.97 6.72 -22.41
CA ALA A 37 -28.99 7.58 -21.76
C ALA A 37 -29.67 8.89 -21.34
N PRO A 38 -29.36 9.44 -20.15
CA PRO A 38 -29.87 10.74 -19.74
C PRO A 38 -29.54 11.81 -20.79
N VAL A 39 -30.45 12.77 -20.99
CA VAL A 39 -30.13 13.96 -21.78
C VAL A 39 -29.02 14.72 -21.06
N GLN A 40 -27.95 15.06 -21.78
CA GLN A 40 -26.84 15.82 -21.19
C GLN A 40 -27.36 17.17 -20.69
N SER A 41 -27.17 17.45 -19.39
CA SER A 41 -27.56 18.73 -18.79
C SER A 41 -26.58 19.85 -19.12
N GLY A 42 -25.36 19.52 -19.53
CA GLY A 42 -24.25 20.47 -19.70
C GLY A 42 -23.54 20.84 -18.39
N GLU A 43 -24.00 20.32 -17.26
CA GLU A 43 -23.37 20.49 -15.94
C GLU A 43 -22.43 19.32 -15.64
N SER A 44 -21.32 19.61 -14.96
CA SER A 44 -20.34 18.63 -14.51
C SER A 44 -20.08 18.79 -13.03
N PHE A 45 -19.83 17.68 -12.34
CA PHE A 45 -19.37 17.65 -10.95
C PHE A 45 -18.13 16.75 -10.85
N ASN A 46 -17.30 16.98 -9.85
CA ASN A 46 -16.01 16.33 -9.67
C ASN A 46 -16.00 15.41 -8.45
N VAL A 47 -15.75 14.13 -8.68
CA VAL A 47 -15.65 13.15 -7.60
C VAL A 47 -14.19 12.79 -7.36
N LEU A 48 -13.73 12.95 -6.13
CA LEU A 48 -12.43 12.42 -5.72
C LEU A 48 -12.56 10.91 -5.49
N HIS A 49 -11.75 10.09 -6.17
CA HIS A 49 -11.72 8.65 -5.93
C HIS A 49 -10.34 8.23 -5.39
N LEU A 50 -10.33 7.66 -4.19
CA LEU A 50 -9.13 7.16 -3.52
C LEU A 50 -9.30 5.68 -3.17
N GLY A 51 -8.21 4.92 -3.29
CA GLY A 51 -8.18 3.51 -2.92
C GLY A 51 -6.77 2.95 -3.08
N HIS A 52 -6.54 1.75 -2.52
CA HIS A 52 -5.24 1.09 -2.56
C HIS A 52 -4.12 1.96 -1.99
N ILE A 53 -4.40 2.57 -0.82
CA ILE A 53 -3.45 3.43 -0.13
C ILE A 53 -2.25 2.60 0.34
N ASN A 54 -2.49 1.41 0.89
CA ASN A 54 -1.49 0.49 1.43
C ASN A 54 -0.42 1.26 2.24
N LEU A 55 -0.84 1.95 3.29
CA LEU A 55 0.05 2.71 4.15
C LEU A 55 0.95 1.74 4.92
N GLN A 56 2.25 1.94 4.82
CA GLN A 56 3.28 1.22 5.56
C GLN A 56 3.83 2.11 6.68
N PRO A 57 3.32 2.03 7.92
CA PRO A 57 3.72 2.96 8.99
C PRO A 57 5.16 2.77 9.45
N ASP A 58 5.71 1.57 9.28
CA ASP A 58 7.09 1.23 9.63
C ASP A 58 8.07 1.41 8.47
N TYR A 59 7.66 2.08 7.38
CA TYR A 59 8.55 2.37 6.26
C TYR A 59 9.81 3.09 6.76
N ALA A 60 10.97 2.52 6.47
CA ALA A 60 12.26 3.04 6.91
C ALA A 60 13.14 3.39 5.71
N VAL A 61 13.51 4.67 5.61
CA VAL A 61 14.47 5.13 4.60
C VAL A 61 15.80 4.37 4.74
N ALA A 62 16.40 4.00 3.62
CA ALA A 62 17.61 3.19 3.50
C ALA A 62 17.52 1.74 4.03
N SER A 63 16.34 1.25 4.40
CA SER A 63 16.14 -0.20 4.63
C SER A 63 16.11 -0.95 3.29
N GLU A 64 16.21 -2.28 3.34
CA GLU A 64 16.23 -3.11 2.13
C GLU A 64 14.90 -3.03 1.38
N ALA A 65 14.93 -2.47 0.18
CA ALA A 65 13.82 -2.39 -0.75
C ALA A 65 13.75 -3.58 -1.70
N ASN A 66 14.84 -4.32 -1.90
CA ASN A 66 14.87 -5.58 -2.66
C ASN A 66 15.07 -6.74 -1.70
N CYS A 67 14.05 -7.03 -0.89
CA CYS A 67 14.12 -8.01 0.17
C CYS A 67 13.61 -9.39 -0.28
N SER A 68 13.81 -10.42 0.55
CA SER A 68 13.30 -11.78 0.29
C SER A 68 11.99 -12.08 1.04
N GLN A 69 11.49 -11.13 1.85
CA GLN A 69 10.20 -11.22 2.53
C GLN A 69 9.06 -10.77 1.61
N SER A 70 7.80 -10.87 2.08
CA SER A 70 6.63 -10.45 1.31
C SER A 70 6.52 -8.93 1.11
N LEU A 71 6.95 -8.13 2.09
CA LEU A 71 7.01 -6.67 2.00
C LEU A 71 8.39 -6.16 2.44
N CYS A 72 8.92 -5.22 1.64
CA CYS A 72 10.22 -4.61 1.85
C CYS A 72 10.12 -3.23 2.51
N CYS A 73 11.23 -2.50 2.59
CA CYS A 73 11.32 -1.16 3.16
C CYS A 73 10.96 -1.03 4.66
N SER A 74 10.98 -2.12 5.42
CA SER A 74 10.83 -2.13 6.87
C SER A 74 12.20 -2.32 7.54
N PRO A 75 12.41 -1.91 8.81
CA PRO A 75 13.65 -2.19 9.54
C PRO A 75 14.06 -3.67 9.59
N CYS A 76 13.10 -4.58 9.41
CA CYS A 76 13.32 -6.03 9.40
C CYS A 76 13.54 -6.61 7.99
N SER A 77 13.42 -5.79 6.94
CA SER A 77 13.59 -6.24 5.57
C SER A 77 15.05 -6.57 5.28
N ALA A 78 15.28 -7.75 4.70
CA ALA A 78 16.60 -8.24 4.36
C ALA A 78 16.56 -9.10 3.09
N ASN A 79 17.62 -9.01 2.28
CA ASN A 79 17.81 -9.94 1.17
C ASN A 79 18.64 -11.13 1.65
N PHE A 80 18.15 -12.36 1.43
CA PHE A 80 18.91 -13.57 1.74
C PHE A 80 19.93 -13.94 0.66
N ASN A 81 19.88 -13.27 -0.50
CA ASN A 81 20.87 -13.39 -1.55
C ASN A 81 21.97 -12.35 -1.39
N CYS A 82 23.20 -12.75 -1.71
CA CYS A 82 24.31 -11.81 -1.79
C CYS A 82 24.17 -10.90 -3.03
N PRO A 83 24.63 -9.64 -2.96
CA PRO A 83 24.70 -8.77 -4.12
C PRO A 83 25.63 -9.37 -5.19
N PRO A 84 25.36 -9.16 -6.49
CA PRO A 84 26.28 -9.53 -7.57
C PRO A 84 27.66 -8.87 -7.39
N GLU A 85 28.70 -9.57 -7.84
CA GLU A 85 30.06 -9.04 -7.79
C GLU A 85 30.18 -7.71 -8.57
N GLY A 86 30.75 -6.69 -7.93
CA GLY A 86 30.88 -5.34 -8.50
C GLY A 86 29.60 -4.49 -8.46
N TYR A 87 28.50 -4.98 -7.90
CA TYR A 87 27.31 -4.18 -7.68
C TYR A 87 27.52 -3.18 -6.55
N SER A 88 27.26 -1.91 -6.82
CA SER A 88 27.18 -0.86 -5.80
C SER A 88 26.02 0.05 -6.13
N MET A 89 24.99 0.08 -5.27
CA MET A 89 23.85 0.99 -5.45
C MET A 89 24.30 2.45 -5.47
N HIS A 90 25.34 2.77 -4.70
CA HIS A 90 25.93 4.11 -4.63
C HIS A 90 26.37 4.66 -6.00
N VAL A 91 26.75 3.80 -6.94
CA VAL A 91 27.25 4.19 -8.26
C VAL A 91 26.11 4.38 -9.28
N SER A 92 24.98 3.70 -9.07
CA SER A 92 23.84 3.75 -9.99
C SER A 92 22.97 4.98 -9.74
N ASP A 93 22.85 5.42 -8.49
CA ASP A 93 21.87 6.44 -8.08
C ASP A 93 22.46 7.85 -8.00
N THR A 94 23.74 7.97 -7.64
CA THR A 94 24.45 9.27 -7.68
C THR A 94 24.61 9.83 -9.10
N LYS A 95 24.52 8.98 -10.14
CA LYS A 95 24.57 9.41 -11.54
C LYS A 95 23.28 10.07 -12.03
N THR A 96 22.14 9.74 -11.43
CA THR A 96 20.84 10.32 -11.79
C THR A 96 20.50 11.52 -10.92
N GLY A 97 21.01 11.57 -9.68
CA GLY A 97 20.77 12.66 -8.73
C GLY A 97 19.33 12.71 -8.21
N VAL A 98 18.56 11.62 -8.40
CA VAL A 98 17.10 11.59 -8.17
C VAL A 98 16.73 11.00 -6.81
N ALA A 99 17.65 10.32 -6.12
CA ALA A 99 17.33 9.70 -4.85
C ALA A 99 17.43 10.63 -3.65
N SER A 100 16.35 10.61 -2.86
CA SER A 100 16.22 11.36 -1.61
C SER A 100 16.28 10.40 -0.43
N PHE A 101 17.26 10.60 0.44
CA PHE A 101 17.49 9.79 1.64
C PHE A 101 17.42 10.67 2.89
N PHE A 102 16.28 11.30 3.12
CA PHE A 102 16.03 12.06 4.34
C PHE A 102 14.92 11.40 5.14
N ASN A 103 15.10 11.30 6.45
CA ASN A 103 14.05 10.79 7.34
C ASN A 103 13.03 11.91 7.65
N SER A 104 12.41 12.45 6.61
CA SER A 104 11.45 13.54 6.71
C SER A 104 10.13 13.05 7.25
N SER A 105 9.33 13.99 7.76
CA SER A 105 8.03 13.68 8.31
C SER A 105 7.07 14.86 8.14
N TYR A 106 5.83 14.63 8.53
CA TYR A 106 4.83 15.68 8.65
C TYR A 106 4.51 15.90 10.12
N SER A 107 4.64 17.14 10.56
CA SER A 107 4.25 17.57 11.90
C SER A 107 3.24 18.71 11.78
N ARG A 108 2.06 18.53 12.38
CA ARG A 108 0.96 19.52 12.36
C ARG A 108 0.61 20.01 10.95
N GLY A 109 0.61 19.09 9.97
CA GLY A 109 0.28 19.39 8.56
C GLY A 109 1.38 20.10 7.77
N LYS A 110 2.57 20.29 8.34
CA LYS A 110 3.73 20.89 7.67
C LYS A 110 4.79 19.83 7.39
N PHE A 111 5.35 19.86 6.18
CA PHE A 111 6.51 19.05 5.83
C PHE A 111 7.73 19.53 6.60
N GLU A 112 8.38 18.61 7.30
CA GLU A 112 9.62 18.84 8.03
C GLU A 112 10.69 17.95 7.41
N LYS A 113 11.66 18.58 6.75
CA LYS A 113 12.79 17.86 6.16
C LYS A 113 13.64 17.27 7.29
N GLY A 114 13.82 15.96 7.25
CA GLY A 114 14.57 15.22 8.25
C GLY A 114 16.08 15.29 8.05
N ASN A 115 16.79 14.55 8.90
CA ASN A 115 18.22 14.32 8.73
C ASN A 115 18.50 13.40 7.55
N TYR A 116 19.64 13.62 6.89
CA TYR A 116 20.14 12.67 5.89
C TYR A 116 20.40 11.32 6.54
N VAL A 117 19.97 10.25 5.88
CA VAL A 117 20.24 8.87 6.28
C VAL A 117 21.46 8.40 5.51
N ASP A 118 22.52 8.08 6.25
CA ASP A 118 23.75 7.55 5.65
C ASP A 118 23.49 6.15 5.09
N ILE A 119 23.51 6.06 3.76
CA ILE A 119 23.31 4.81 3.02
C ILE A 119 24.60 3.98 2.91
N PHE A 120 25.77 4.56 3.14
CA PHE A 120 27.06 3.88 2.95
C PHE A 120 27.41 2.94 4.12
N ASN A 121 26.81 3.19 5.28
CA ASN A 121 27.00 2.41 6.50
C ASN A 121 25.78 1.52 6.82
N LYS A 122 25.01 1.13 5.79
CA LYS A 122 23.82 0.30 5.91
C LYS A 122 24.00 -1.00 5.13
N ASP A 123 23.55 -2.10 5.72
CA ASP A 123 23.60 -3.45 5.13
C ASP A 123 22.49 -3.71 4.09
N ALA A 124 21.93 -2.64 3.49
CA ALA A 124 20.91 -2.77 2.47
C ALA A 124 21.57 -2.85 1.09
N TRP A 125 21.26 -3.92 0.35
CA TRP A 125 21.64 -4.05 -1.05
C TRP A 125 20.93 -2.98 -1.89
N CYS A 126 19.63 -2.78 -1.66
CA CYS A 126 18.84 -1.72 -2.28
C CYS A 126 18.20 -0.79 -1.23
N PRO A 127 18.86 0.32 -0.83
CA PRO A 127 18.26 1.29 0.09
C PRO A 127 16.95 1.91 -0.42
N ALA A 128 15.92 1.83 0.42
CA ALA A 128 14.63 2.48 0.25
C ALA A 128 14.71 4.02 0.22
N HIS A 129 13.95 4.66 -0.67
CA HIS A 129 13.94 6.13 -0.83
C HIS A 129 12.87 6.82 0.04
N GLU A 130 13.04 8.10 0.34
CA GLU A 130 12.12 8.89 1.18
C GLU A 130 10.65 8.86 0.74
N PHE A 131 10.39 8.87 -0.57
CA PHE A 131 9.04 8.93 -1.14
C PHE A 131 8.57 7.58 -1.72
N GLY A 132 9.22 6.48 -1.34
CA GLY A 132 8.82 5.13 -1.75
C GLY A 132 9.75 4.49 -2.77
N THR A 133 9.56 3.19 -2.96
CA THR A 133 10.33 2.34 -3.90
C THR A 133 9.40 1.26 -4.46
N TYR A 134 9.69 0.73 -5.64
CA TYR A 134 8.78 -0.13 -6.40
C TYR A 134 8.28 -1.40 -5.70
N LEU A 135 9.04 -1.94 -4.74
CA LEU A 135 8.73 -3.20 -4.06
C LEU A 135 8.19 -2.99 -2.63
N CYS A 136 7.76 -1.76 -2.34
CA CYS A 136 7.32 -1.35 -1.02
C CYS A 136 5.95 -0.71 -1.08
N ASP A 137 5.31 -0.67 0.08
CA ASP A 137 4.04 0.01 0.26
C ASP A 137 4.28 1.50 0.55
N VAL A 138 3.18 2.25 0.71
CA VAL A 138 3.24 3.72 0.70
C VAL A 138 3.82 4.24 2.01
N PRO A 139 4.92 5.02 1.97
CA PRO A 139 5.43 5.68 3.16
C PRO A 139 4.48 6.79 3.62
N PRO A 140 4.40 7.09 4.93
CA PRO A 140 3.54 8.15 5.46
C PRO A 140 3.79 9.52 4.81
N VAL A 141 5.04 9.83 4.45
CA VAL A 141 5.41 11.09 3.82
C VAL A 141 4.78 11.23 2.43
N LEU A 142 4.74 10.15 1.63
CA LEU A 142 4.11 10.16 0.31
C LEU A 142 2.60 10.35 0.42
N LEU A 143 1.93 9.64 1.33
CA LEU A 143 0.49 9.80 1.56
C LEU A 143 0.14 11.22 1.99
N ASN A 144 0.88 11.79 2.96
CA ASN A 144 0.67 13.16 3.43
C ASN A 144 0.89 14.18 2.31
N ASN A 145 1.92 14.01 1.48
CA ASN A 145 2.14 14.85 0.30
C ASN A 145 0.94 14.77 -0.66
N THR A 146 0.46 13.56 -0.96
CA THR A 146 -0.67 13.35 -1.86
C THR A 146 -1.93 14.03 -1.34
N LEU A 147 -2.31 13.81 -0.08
CA LEU A 147 -3.49 14.42 0.54
C LEU A 147 -3.40 15.95 0.59
N ARG A 148 -2.20 16.49 0.86
CA ARG A 148 -1.97 17.94 0.83
C ARG A 148 -2.14 18.53 -0.58
N ASN A 149 -1.65 17.84 -1.61
CA ASN A 149 -1.84 18.26 -2.99
C ASN A 149 -3.30 18.15 -3.43
N ILE A 150 -4.02 17.10 -3.03
CA ILE A 150 -5.45 16.95 -3.26
C ILE A 150 -6.20 18.14 -2.65
N ARG A 151 -5.89 18.50 -1.39
CA ARG A 151 -6.49 19.66 -0.74
C ARG A 151 -6.18 20.96 -1.49
N ALA A 152 -4.92 21.18 -1.87
CA ALA A 152 -4.56 22.39 -2.61
C ALA A 152 -5.25 22.44 -3.97
N PHE A 153 -5.38 21.30 -4.66
CA PHE A 153 -6.08 21.20 -5.93
C PHE A 153 -7.59 21.47 -5.76
N HIS A 154 -8.17 20.98 -4.66
CA HIS A 154 -9.54 21.26 -4.28
C HIS A 154 -9.80 22.75 -4.08
N GLU A 155 -8.96 23.40 -3.28
CA GLU A 155 -9.11 24.82 -2.91
C GLU A 155 -8.83 25.78 -4.08
N ASN A 156 -7.97 25.40 -5.05
CA ASN A 156 -7.44 26.32 -6.06
C ASN A 156 -7.78 25.98 -7.51
N SER A 157 -8.26 24.77 -7.83
CA SER A 157 -8.36 24.31 -9.22
C SER A 157 -9.63 23.53 -9.54
N LEU A 158 -10.09 22.66 -8.64
CA LEU A 158 -11.22 21.78 -8.90
C LEU A 158 -12.02 21.54 -7.62
N ASP A 159 -13.21 22.12 -7.52
CA ASP A 159 -14.10 21.85 -6.39
C ASP A 159 -14.63 20.40 -6.48
N PHE A 160 -14.40 19.61 -5.43
CA PHE A 160 -14.84 18.21 -5.34
C PHE A 160 -16.06 18.15 -4.43
N GLU A 161 -17.18 17.62 -4.91
CA GLU A 161 -18.43 17.60 -4.15
C GLU A 161 -18.43 16.48 -3.10
N PHE A 162 -17.75 15.38 -3.38
CA PHE A 162 -17.54 14.28 -2.43
C PHE A 162 -16.36 13.39 -2.84
N ALA A 163 -15.95 12.54 -1.90
CA ALA A 163 -14.93 11.53 -2.10
C ALA A 163 -15.51 10.12 -1.98
N ILE A 164 -15.05 9.21 -2.84
CA ILE A 164 -15.24 7.77 -2.74
C ILE A 164 -13.92 7.16 -2.28
N VAL A 165 -13.92 6.52 -1.11
CA VAL A 165 -12.75 5.81 -0.57
C VAL A 165 -13.03 4.31 -0.58
N THR A 166 -12.30 3.56 -1.39
CA THR A 166 -12.55 2.13 -1.62
C THR A 166 -11.70 1.19 -0.74
N GLY A 167 -10.98 1.73 0.24
CA GLY A 167 -10.23 0.95 1.24
C GLY A 167 -8.84 0.50 0.76
N SER A 168 -8.41 -0.65 1.27
CA SER A 168 -7.02 -1.16 1.18
C SER A 168 -6.02 -0.16 1.77
N ALA A 169 -6.24 0.19 3.04
CA ALA A 169 -5.40 1.10 3.80
C ALA A 169 -4.17 0.44 4.42
N ILE A 170 -4.27 -0.85 4.78
CA ILE A 170 -3.20 -1.56 5.47
C ILE A 170 -2.17 -2.10 4.48
N ASP A 171 -0.90 -2.03 4.88
CA ASP A 171 0.22 -2.65 4.17
C ASP A 171 0.11 -4.19 4.03
N HIS A 172 0.98 -4.72 3.18
CA HIS A 172 1.08 -6.14 2.85
C HIS A 172 2.08 -6.89 3.73
N ARG A 173 2.40 -6.40 4.95
CA ARG A 173 3.38 -7.05 5.81
C ARG A 173 3.01 -8.51 6.10
N ASP A 174 4.04 -9.34 6.28
CA ASP A 174 3.83 -10.72 6.69
C ASP A 174 3.01 -10.77 7.99
N ARG A 175 2.05 -11.69 8.05
CA ARG A 175 1.17 -11.86 9.23
C ARG A 175 1.92 -12.10 10.54
N GLN A 176 3.18 -12.52 10.46
CA GLN A 176 4.06 -12.71 11.61
C GLN A 176 4.49 -11.38 12.26
N PHE A 177 4.47 -10.28 11.50
CA PHE A 177 4.86 -8.93 11.95
C PHE A 177 3.67 -7.97 12.05
N LEU A 178 2.45 -8.44 11.77
CA LEU A 178 1.22 -7.67 11.91
C LEU A 178 0.48 -8.06 13.19
N THR A 179 0.38 -7.12 14.13
CA THR A 179 -0.51 -7.26 15.27
C THR A 179 -1.86 -6.61 14.98
N LYS A 180 -2.88 -6.96 15.79
CA LYS A 180 -4.17 -6.26 15.77
C LYS A 180 -4.01 -4.75 15.99
N ASN A 181 -3.09 -4.35 16.85
CA ASN A 181 -2.87 -2.94 17.17
C ASN A 181 -2.26 -2.21 15.97
N ASP A 182 -1.32 -2.83 15.24
CA ASP A 182 -0.75 -2.25 14.02
C ASP A 182 -1.81 -2.04 12.94
N HIS A 183 -2.73 -3.00 12.81
CA HIS A 183 -3.85 -2.90 11.89
C HIS A 183 -4.77 -1.73 12.24
N MET A 184 -5.16 -1.61 13.52
CA MET A 184 -5.99 -0.50 13.99
C MET A 184 -5.29 0.85 13.82
N SER A 185 -4.00 0.95 14.18
CA SER A 185 -3.25 2.19 14.01
C SER A 185 -3.13 2.60 12.54
N THR A 186 -2.95 1.65 11.64
CA THR A 186 -2.85 1.96 10.19
C THR A 186 -4.19 2.45 9.64
N GLN A 187 -5.30 1.87 10.09
CA GLN A 187 -6.64 2.34 9.74
C GLN A 187 -6.95 3.73 10.32
N ASP A 188 -6.52 4.01 11.55
CA ASP A 188 -6.71 5.32 12.18
C ASP A 188 -5.86 6.43 11.53
N LEU A 189 -4.76 6.05 10.86
CA LEU A 189 -3.84 6.96 10.16
C LEU A 189 -4.21 7.24 8.70
N ALA A 190 -5.03 6.40 8.09
CA ALA A 190 -5.42 6.47 6.67
C ALA A 190 -6.77 7.19 6.49
#